data_AF-A0AA36HTX8-F1
#
_entry.id   AF-A0AA36HTX8-F1
#
_cell.length_a   1.000
_cell.length_b   1.000
_cell.length_c   1.000
_cell.angle_alpha   90.00
_cell.angle_beta   90.00
_cell.angle_gamma   90.00
#
_symmetry.space_group_name_H-M   'P 1'
#
loop_
_entity.id
_entity.type
_entity.pdbx_description
1 polymer ?
#
loop_
_entity_poly.entity_id
_entity_poly.type
_entity_poly.pdbx_seq_one_letter_code
_entity_poly.pdbx_strand_id
1 'polypeptide(L)'
;MGEDNAETLEELQAKNEELREKLRAKVWTMALSTVAKMEKMAMEGATQTEKVTLPNRIAALERAIFGESASATDLEKMASLEQDYKELQDDYVVLSEEYQILKDRPPVVIQKEDDKSAFLEEQMRKMQEQYQAIQQKLNKLRVEHLELQTSHAQMEQEHQKIKDDAAQMEKLLNDKLGQLQKIHAKLAKELQQVRSEQLETTKKLAELKEDKSRLVKELRTQQETRTRRWSSCATTSRTSSAASTGSRRDHEQLQEKSDRFRSTMTEGWRSEPGTPKQRSEKNLLPPLTPTARGRSEEREMNSSQSEGKLPGLVDTKEARFPTSLLEPRGPLSVTHLKTRIMEIKGRVLYCNDKWQESSAPRRNTVSVYDVDADIW
;
A
#
# COMPACT_ATOMS: atom_id res chain seq x y z
N MET A 1 62.80 -2.26 39.24
CA MET A 1 63.03 -2.16 37.80
C MET A 1 64.28 -2.95 37.49
N GLY A 2 64.13 -3.95 36.63
CA GLY A 2 65.12 -4.99 36.35
C GLY A 2 64.38 -6.16 35.71
N GLU A 3 63.76 -5.89 34.55
CA GLU A 3 63.29 -6.91 33.62
C GLU A 3 64.55 -7.52 33.00
N ASP A 4 65.03 -8.64 33.53
CA ASP A 4 66.19 -9.32 32.98
C ASP A 4 65.82 -10.74 32.54
N ASN A 5 65.44 -10.81 31.26
CA ASN A 5 65.84 -11.82 30.28
C ASN A 5 65.73 -13.28 30.72
N ALA A 6 64.50 -13.79 30.77
CA ALA A 6 64.25 -15.21 30.52
C ALA A 6 64.34 -15.44 29.01
N GLU A 7 65.57 -15.54 28.48
CA GLU A 7 65.80 -16.03 27.11
C GLU A 7 65.07 -17.36 26.97
N THR A 8 64.22 -17.43 25.97
CA THR A 8 63.36 -18.59 25.76
C THR A 8 64.23 -19.80 25.42
N LEU A 9 63.77 -21.00 25.77
CA LEU A 9 64.49 -22.25 25.50
C LEU A 9 64.93 -22.35 24.02
N GLU A 10 64.12 -21.80 23.13
CA GLU A 10 64.33 -21.74 21.68
C GLU A 10 65.52 -20.81 21.31
N GLU A 11 65.65 -19.65 21.95
CA GLU A 11 66.80 -18.74 21.77
C GLU A 11 68.11 -19.37 22.28
N LEU A 12 68.06 -20.11 23.39
CA LEU A 12 69.22 -20.83 23.91
C LEU A 12 69.64 -21.99 23.00
N GLN A 13 68.69 -22.67 22.36
CA GLN A 13 68.99 -23.72 21.38
C GLN A 13 69.63 -23.15 20.11
N ALA A 14 69.09 -22.04 19.58
CA ALA A 14 69.65 -21.36 18.42
C ALA A 14 71.10 -20.88 18.66
N LYS A 15 71.38 -20.27 19.83
CA LYS A 15 72.75 -19.86 20.21
C LYS A 15 73.71 -21.04 20.34
N ASN A 16 73.23 -22.20 20.80
CA ASN A 16 74.05 -23.40 20.95
C ASN A 16 74.44 -23.99 19.58
N GLU A 17 73.53 -23.96 18.61
CA GLU A 17 73.81 -24.37 17.24
C GLU A 17 74.81 -23.43 16.56
N GLU A 18 74.64 -22.11 16.72
CA GLU A 18 75.57 -21.12 16.18
C GLU A 18 77.00 -21.30 16.75
N LEU A 19 77.11 -21.58 18.06
CA LEU A 19 78.40 -21.86 18.69
C LEU A 19 79.04 -23.15 18.18
N ARG A 20 78.26 -24.21 17.95
CA ARG A 20 78.76 -25.46 17.37
C ARG A 20 79.28 -25.25 15.95
N GLU A 21 78.60 -24.44 15.15
CA GLU A 21 79.03 -24.13 13.78
C GLU A 21 80.34 -23.33 13.76
N LYS A 22 80.45 -22.31 14.61
CA LYS A 22 81.70 -21.55 14.83
C LYS A 22 82.86 -22.46 15.26
N LEU A 23 82.60 -23.46 16.10
CA LEU A 23 83.62 -24.39 16.58
C LEU A 23 84.09 -25.34 15.46
N ARG A 24 83.17 -25.86 14.63
CA ARG A 24 83.52 -26.67 13.45
C ARG A 24 84.38 -25.88 12.45
N ALA A 25 84.01 -24.62 12.16
CA ALA A 25 84.78 -23.76 11.27
C ALA A 25 86.21 -23.50 11.78
N LYS A 26 86.37 -23.31 13.10
CA LYS A 26 87.68 -23.10 13.72
C LYS A 26 88.56 -24.36 13.70
N VAL A 27 87.98 -25.53 13.96
CA VAL A 27 88.71 -26.82 13.88
C VAL A 27 89.17 -27.07 12.44
N TRP A 28 88.30 -26.81 11.46
CA TRP A 28 88.62 -27.04 10.05
C TRP A 28 89.74 -26.11 9.54
N THR A 29 89.70 -24.83 9.90
CA THR A 29 90.75 -23.86 9.54
C THR A 29 92.09 -24.17 10.21
N MET A 30 92.09 -24.66 11.45
CA MET A 30 93.32 -25.12 12.11
C MET A 30 93.92 -26.34 11.42
N ALA A 31 93.11 -27.34 11.06
CA ALA A 31 93.54 -28.54 10.34
C ALA A 31 94.12 -28.19 8.96
N LEU A 32 93.47 -27.32 8.19
CA LEU A 32 93.97 -26.85 6.90
C LEU A 32 95.31 -26.11 7.03
N SER A 33 95.46 -25.24 8.04
CA SER A 33 96.71 -24.50 8.25
C SER A 33 97.88 -25.39 8.67
N THR A 34 97.62 -26.50 9.36
CA THR A 34 98.65 -27.46 9.77
C THR A 34 99.05 -28.36 8.61
N VAL A 35 98.09 -28.82 7.80
CA VAL A 35 98.37 -29.57 6.57
C VAL A 35 99.17 -28.71 5.58
N ALA A 36 98.77 -27.44 5.36
CA ALA A 36 99.50 -26.52 4.49
C ALA A 36 100.93 -26.23 4.98
N LYS A 37 101.16 -26.19 6.31
CA LYS A 37 102.52 -26.06 6.86
C LYS A 37 103.37 -27.33 6.64
N MET A 38 102.78 -28.52 6.78
CA MET A 38 103.49 -29.77 6.50
C MET A 38 103.83 -29.90 5.01
N GLU A 39 102.91 -29.55 4.13
CA GLU A 39 103.14 -29.52 2.67
C GLU A 39 104.23 -28.52 2.30
N LYS A 40 104.20 -27.31 2.87
CA LYS A 40 105.24 -26.29 2.66
C LYS A 40 106.62 -26.77 3.14
N MET A 41 106.71 -27.41 4.31
CA MET A 41 107.98 -27.99 4.78
C MET A 41 108.48 -29.14 3.89
N ALA A 42 107.58 -29.94 3.33
CA ALA A 42 107.95 -31.01 2.39
C ALA A 42 108.43 -30.45 1.04
N MET A 43 107.86 -29.33 0.58
CA MET A 43 108.17 -28.72 -0.72
C MET A 43 109.38 -27.78 -0.66
N GLU A 44 109.66 -27.12 0.47
CA GLU A 44 110.81 -26.21 0.64
C GLU A 44 112.17 -26.94 0.73
N GLY A 45 112.20 -28.28 0.83
CA GLY A 45 113.41 -29.09 0.74
C GLY A 45 113.89 -29.40 -0.69
N ALA A 46 113.02 -29.28 -1.69
CA ALA A 46 113.31 -29.71 -3.07
C ALA A 46 114.08 -28.65 -3.85
N THR A 47 115.37 -28.48 -3.52
CA THR A 47 116.29 -27.64 -4.31
C THR A 47 116.43 -28.21 -5.75
N GLN A 48 116.61 -27.35 -6.76
CA GLN A 48 116.77 -27.76 -8.18
C GLN A 48 117.86 -28.82 -8.41
N THR A 49 118.85 -28.91 -7.50
CA THR A 49 119.87 -29.96 -7.47
C THR A 49 119.31 -31.34 -7.14
N GLU A 50 118.22 -31.46 -6.38
CA GLU A 50 117.55 -32.74 -6.14
C GLU A 50 116.71 -33.21 -7.32
N LYS A 51 116.05 -32.33 -8.09
CA LYS A 51 115.32 -32.76 -9.30
C LYS A 51 116.22 -33.39 -10.37
N VAL A 52 117.49 -32.97 -10.46
CA VAL A 52 118.47 -33.52 -11.41
C VAL A 52 119.20 -34.75 -10.84
N THR A 53 119.36 -34.83 -9.52
CA THR A 53 120.04 -35.97 -8.88
C THR A 53 119.09 -37.07 -8.40
N LEU A 54 117.79 -36.83 -8.30
CA LEU A 54 116.77 -37.83 -7.94
C LEU A 54 116.74 -39.00 -8.91
N PRO A 55 116.67 -38.82 -10.25
CA PRO A 55 116.73 -39.95 -11.18
C PRO A 55 118.05 -40.73 -11.08
N ASN A 56 119.17 -40.05 -10.84
CA ASN A 56 120.48 -40.68 -10.69
C ASN A 56 120.65 -41.38 -9.33
N ARG A 57 120.08 -40.84 -8.24
CA ARG A 57 120.05 -41.45 -6.90
C ARG A 57 119.08 -42.62 -6.86
N ILE A 58 117.93 -42.53 -7.53
CA ILE A 58 116.99 -43.63 -7.73
C ILE A 58 117.66 -44.72 -8.57
N ALA A 59 118.28 -44.41 -9.70
CA ALA A 59 119.01 -45.40 -10.51
C ALA A 59 120.23 -46.00 -9.78
N ALA A 60 120.91 -45.24 -8.90
CA ALA A 60 122.00 -45.75 -8.07
C ALA A 60 121.49 -46.62 -6.91
N LEU A 61 120.36 -46.26 -6.29
CA LEU A 61 119.68 -47.07 -5.28
C LEU A 61 119.07 -48.33 -5.91
N GLU A 62 118.50 -48.24 -7.10
CA GLU A 62 118.02 -49.39 -7.86
C GLU A 62 119.18 -50.34 -8.19
N ARG A 63 120.34 -49.84 -8.64
CA ARG A 63 121.53 -50.69 -8.81
C ARG A 63 122.11 -51.24 -7.51
N ALA A 64 122.01 -50.50 -6.40
CA ALA A 64 122.55 -50.93 -5.11
C ALA A 64 121.64 -51.91 -4.35
N ILE A 65 120.32 -51.80 -4.53
CA ILE A 65 119.29 -52.64 -3.89
C ILE A 65 118.94 -53.84 -4.79
N PHE A 66 118.94 -53.66 -6.12
CA PHE A 66 118.55 -54.69 -7.09
C PHE A 66 119.70 -55.18 -8.01
N GLY A 67 120.96 -54.78 -7.78
CA GLY A 67 122.09 -55.09 -8.68
C GLY A 67 122.13 -56.56 -9.10
N GLU A 68 122.27 -56.83 -10.42
CA GLU A 68 122.33 -58.10 -11.21
C GLU A 68 121.51 -59.34 -10.77
N SER A 69 120.87 -59.33 -9.62
CA SER A 69 120.10 -60.41 -9.02
C SER A 69 118.94 -59.83 -8.21
N ALA A 70 118.16 -58.94 -8.82
CA ALA A 70 116.76 -58.80 -8.41
C ALA A 70 116.14 -60.20 -8.57
N SER A 71 115.74 -60.80 -7.45
CA SER A 71 115.09 -62.11 -7.50
C SER A 71 113.84 -61.97 -8.38
N ALA A 72 113.51 -63.00 -9.18
CA ALA A 72 112.32 -62.95 -10.04
C ALA A 72 111.04 -62.58 -9.26
N THR A 73 111.00 -62.93 -7.97
CA THR A 73 109.92 -62.59 -7.04
C THR A 73 109.82 -61.10 -6.68
N ASP A 74 110.92 -60.35 -6.71
CA ASP A 74 110.89 -58.91 -6.43
C ASP A 74 110.50 -58.10 -7.68
N LEU A 75 110.88 -58.59 -8.86
CA LEU A 75 110.38 -58.04 -10.13
C LEU A 75 108.87 -58.26 -10.28
N GLU A 76 108.36 -59.42 -9.87
CA GLU A 76 106.93 -59.73 -9.87
C GLU A 76 106.14 -58.84 -8.89
N LYS A 77 106.69 -58.54 -7.71
CA LYS A 77 106.10 -57.58 -6.76
C LYS A 77 106.14 -56.14 -7.26
N MET A 78 107.21 -55.74 -7.95
CA MET A 78 107.29 -54.41 -8.55
C MET A 78 106.26 -54.27 -9.68
N ALA A 79 106.10 -55.30 -10.52
CA ALA A 79 105.07 -55.33 -11.54
C ALA A 79 103.65 -55.32 -10.94
N SER A 80 103.40 -56.03 -9.83
CA SER A 80 102.11 -55.98 -9.15
C SER A 80 101.84 -54.61 -8.53
N LEU A 81 102.84 -53.97 -7.91
CA LEU A 81 102.71 -52.61 -7.36
C LEU A 81 102.48 -51.55 -8.44
N GLU A 82 103.12 -51.68 -9.61
CA GLU A 82 102.85 -50.81 -10.76
C GLU A 82 101.43 -50.97 -11.28
N GLN A 83 100.91 -52.21 -11.28
CA GLN A 83 99.53 -52.48 -11.66
C GLN A 83 98.55 -51.91 -10.63
N ASP A 84 98.77 -52.12 -9.33
CA ASP A 84 97.94 -51.56 -8.25
C ASP A 84 97.94 -50.03 -8.28
N TYR A 85 99.10 -49.42 -8.56
CA TYR A 85 99.20 -47.96 -8.68
C TYR A 85 98.41 -47.43 -9.88
N LYS A 86 98.42 -48.17 -11.00
CA LYS A 86 97.67 -47.81 -12.19
C LYS A 86 96.16 -47.96 -11.97
N GLU A 87 95.72 -49.04 -11.33
CA GLU A 87 94.32 -49.22 -10.94
C GLU A 87 93.86 -48.11 -10.00
N LEU A 88 94.66 -47.72 -9.01
CA LEU A 88 94.36 -46.61 -8.11
C LEU A 88 94.29 -45.25 -8.85
N GLN A 89 95.14 -45.05 -9.86
CA GLN A 89 95.11 -43.85 -10.68
C GLN A 89 93.84 -43.79 -11.54
N ASP A 90 93.44 -44.91 -12.12
CA ASP A 90 92.19 -45.03 -12.89
C ASP A 90 90.97 -44.80 -11.99
N ASP A 91 90.95 -45.40 -10.79
CA ASP A 91 89.91 -45.17 -9.77
C ASP A 91 89.82 -43.71 -9.33
N TYR A 92 90.97 -43.05 -9.16
CA TYR A 92 91.01 -41.62 -8.82
C TYR A 92 90.43 -40.77 -9.95
N VAL A 93 90.74 -41.10 -11.21
CA VAL A 93 90.17 -40.40 -12.37
C VAL A 93 88.65 -40.57 -12.40
N VAL A 94 88.15 -41.80 -12.27
CA VAL A 94 86.70 -42.09 -12.22
C VAL A 94 86.02 -41.33 -11.09
N LEU A 95 86.58 -41.38 -9.87
CA LEU A 95 86.02 -40.68 -8.72
C LEU A 95 86.03 -39.16 -8.91
N SER A 96 87.08 -38.62 -9.54
CA SER A 96 87.16 -37.19 -9.85
C SER A 96 86.12 -36.76 -10.89
N GLU A 97 85.85 -37.60 -11.90
CA GLU A 97 84.82 -37.38 -12.90
C GLU A 97 83.43 -37.47 -12.26
N GLU A 98 83.17 -38.46 -11.41
CA GLU A 98 81.93 -38.57 -10.66
C GLU A 98 81.70 -37.38 -9.73
N TYR A 99 82.75 -36.93 -9.03
CA TYR A 99 82.69 -35.74 -8.17
C TYR A 99 82.41 -34.49 -8.99
N GLN A 100 83.05 -34.35 -10.16
CA GLN A 100 82.83 -33.21 -11.05
C GLN A 100 81.41 -33.23 -11.62
N ILE A 101 80.88 -34.41 -12.00
CA ILE A 101 79.48 -34.61 -12.39
C ILE A 101 78.54 -34.26 -11.23
N LEU A 102 78.83 -34.66 -9.99
CA LEU A 102 77.99 -34.34 -8.83
C LEU A 102 78.01 -32.85 -8.48
N LYS A 103 79.17 -32.21 -8.61
CA LYS A 103 79.38 -30.79 -8.36
C LYS A 103 78.71 -29.92 -9.43
N ASP A 104 78.77 -30.36 -10.69
CA ASP A 104 78.16 -29.69 -11.83
C ASP A 104 76.69 -30.09 -12.02
N ARG A 105 76.21 -31.14 -11.32
CA ARG A 105 74.78 -31.45 -11.19
C ARG A 105 74.16 -30.30 -10.41
N PRO A 106 73.47 -29.36 -11.07
CA PRO A 106 73.11 -28.13 -10.41
C PRO A 106 72.00 -28.43 -9.39
N PRO A 107 71.73 -27.50 -8.47
CA PRO A 107 70.60 -27.57 -7.52
C PRO A 107 69.23 -27.54 -8.21
N VAL A 108 69.12 -27.93 -9.49
CA VAL A 108 67.90 -28.00 -10.31
C VAL A 108 66.84 -28.90 -9.67
N VAL A 109 67.24 -29.94 -8.93
CA VAL A 109 66.29 -30.78 -8.20
C VAL A 109 65.66 -29.99 -7.04
N ILE A 110 66.45 -29.22 -6.32
CA ILE A 110 65.99 -28.34 -5.23
C ILE A 110 65.10 -27.23 -5.79
N GLN A 111 65.52 -26.56 -6.87
CA GLN A 111 64.70 -25.54 -7.54
C GLN A 111 63.36 -26.10 -8.05
N LYS A 112 63.34 -27.31 -8.62
CA LYS A 112 62.09 -27.96 -9.06
C LYS A 112 61.18 -28.35 -7.90
N GLU A 113 61.74 -28.64 -6.72
CA GLU A 113 60.96 -28.91 -5.52
C GLU A 113 60.42 -27.61 -4.90
N ASP A 114 61.22 -26.53 -4.91
CA ASP A 114 60.79 -25.19 -4.47
C ASP A 114 59.69 -24.61 -5.39
N ASP A 115 59.80 -24.78 -6.71
CA ASP A 115 58.75 -24.35 -7.64
C ASP A 115 57.44 -25.13 -7.42
N LYS A 116 57.56 -26.43 -7.08
CA LYS A 116 56.40 -27.28 -6.76
C LYS A 116 55.78 -26.91 -5.42
N SER A 117 56.58 -26.62 -4.39
CA SER A 117 56.08 -26.22 -3.09
C SER A 117 55.38 -24.86 -3.19
N ALA A 118 55.97 -23.89 -3.90
CA ALA A 118 55.36 -22.59 -4.17
C ALA A 118 54.03 -22.73 -4.93
N PHE A 119 53.96 -23.60 -5.95
CA PHE A 119 52.71 -23.88 -6.66
C PHE A 119 51.63 -24.48 -5.75
N LEU A 120 51.99 -25.44 -4.88
CA LEU A 120 51.08 -26.05 -3.92
C LEU A 120 50.60 -25.06 -2.86
N GLU A 121 51.48 -24.20 -2.35
CA GLU A 121 51.13 -23.12 -1.43
C GLU A 121 50.15 -22.14 -2.06
N GLU A 122 50.35 -21.78 -3.34
CA GLU A 122 49.42 -20.91 -4.05
C GLU A 122 48.05 -21.58 -4.29
N GLN A 123 48.01 -22.88 -4.58
CA GLN A 123 46.75 -23.63 -4.67
C GLN A 123 46.04 -23.70 -3.32
N MET A 124 46.78 -23.96 -2.24
CA MET A 124 46.24 -23.96 -0.87
C MET A 124 45.70 -22.58 -0.48
N ARG A 125 46.42 -21.51 -0.81
CA ARG A 125 45.97 -20.13 -0.59
C ARG A 125 44.67 -19.83 -1.35
N LYS A 126 44.62 -20.16 -2.64
CA LYS A 126 43.40 -19.98 -3.46
C LYS A 126 42.22 -20.76 -2.91
N MET A 127 42.42 -22.00 -2.47
CA MET A 127 41.37 -22.82 -1.86
C MET A 127 40.88 -22.21 -0.55
N GLN A 128 41.79 -21.69 0.28
CA GLN A 128 41.45 -21.03 1.55
C GLN A 128 40.66 -19.74 1.32
N GLU A 129 41.05 -18.91 0.36
CA GLU A 129 40.32 -17.70 -0.04
C GLU A 129 38.92 -18.02 -0.54
N GLN A 130 38.79 -19.04 -1.40
CA GLN A 130 37.48 -19.51 -1.88
C GLN A 130 36.60 -20.01 -0.74
N TYR A 131 37.16 -20.78 0.19
CA TYR A 131 36.42 -21.27 1.36
C TYR A 131 35.92 -20.12 2.24
N GLN A 132 36.77 -19.12 2.51
CA GLN A 132 36.37 -17.92 3.26
C GLN A 132 35.28 -17.13 2.54
N ALA A 133 35.40 -16.96 1.22
CA ALA A 133 34.39 -16.27 0.41
C ALA A 133 33.03 -17.00 0.44
N ILE A 134 33.04 -18.34 0.40
CA ILE A 134 31.82 -19.16 0.51
C ILE A 134 31.19 -19.01 1.90
N GLN A 135 31.99 -19.04 2.97
CA GLN A 135 31.49 -18.84 4.33
C GLN A 135 30.84 -17.46 4.50
N GLN A 136 31.46 -16.41 3.95
CA GLN A 136 30.89 -15.06 3.98
C GLN A 136 29.57 -14.99 3.22
N LYS A 137 29.47 -15.61 2.03
CA LYS A 137 28.21 -15.70 1.26
C LYS A 137 27.12 -16.45 2.04
N LEU A 138 27.47 -17.55 2.68
CA LEU A 138 26.53 -18.35 3.48
C LEU A 138 26.01 -17.57 4.70
N ASN A 139 26.87 -16.80 5.37
CA ASN A 139 26.47 -15.93 6.47
C ASN A 139 25.54 -14.81 6.01
N LYS A 140 25.82 -14.17 4.85
CA LYS A 140 24.93 -13.17 4.26
C LYS A 140 23.55 -13.76 3.95
N LEU A 141 23.51 -14.91 3.30
CA LEU A 141 22.27 -15.59 2.93
C LEU A 141 21.45 -16.01 4.18
N ARG A 142 22.12 -16.37 5.27
CA ARG A 142 21.47 -16.65 6.56
C ARG A 142 20.82 -15.41 7.18
N VAL A 143 21.47 -14.26 7.11
CA VAL A 143 20.90 -12.99 7.59
C VAL A 143 19.69 -12.59 6.74
N GLU A 144 19.82 -12.62 5.40
CA GLU A 144 18.72 -12.32 4.48
C GLU A 144 17.51 -13.25 4.71
N HIS A 145 17.74 -14.54 4.96
CA HIS A 145 16.67 -15.48 5.29
C HIS A 145 15.94 -15.11 6.59
N LEU A 146 16.69 -14.70 7.63
CA LEU A 146 16.08 -14.27 8.90
C LEU A 146 15.29 -12.96 8.74
N GLU A 147 15.80 -12.01 7.95
CA GLU A 147 15.08 -10.77 7.61
C GLU A 147 13.80 -11.07 6.84
N LEU A 148 13.86 -11.96 5.84
CA LEU A 148 12.68 -12.39 5.09
C LEU A 148 11.65 -13.10 5.99
N GLN A 149 12.12 -13.96 6.90
CA GLN A 149 11.26 -14.66 7.85
C GLN A 149 10.55 -13.69 8.80
N THR A 150 11.27 -12.68 9.31
CA THR A 150 10.68 -11.66 10.19
C THR A 150 9.69 -10.76 9.44
N SER A 151 10.01 -10.39 8.19
CA SER A 151 9.08 -9.65 7.32
C SER A 151 7.81 -10.45 7.02
N HIS A 152 7.91 -11.75 6.73
CA HIS A 152 6.75 -12.62 6.52
C HIS A 152 5.86 -12.69 7.76
N ALA A 153 6.44 -12.84 8.95
CA ALA A 153 5.69 -12.85 10.21
C ALA A 153 4.97 -11.52 10.47
N GLN A 154 5.59 -10.38 10.13
CA GLN A 154 4.95 -9.06 10.23
C GLN A 154 3.76 -8.93 9.26
N MET A 155 3.94 -9.32 8.00
CA MET A 155 2.85 -9.31 7.01
C MET A 155 1.69 -10.21 7.42
N GLU A 156 1.97 -11.38 7.98
CA GLU A 156 0.93 -12.30 8.48
C GLU A 156 0.14 -11.67 9.64
N GLN A 157 0.83 -10.96 10.55
CA GLN A 157 0.18 -10.23 11.63
C GLN A 157 -0.69 -9.06 11.12
N GLU A 158 -0.21 -8.29 10.14
CA GLU A 158 -0.99 -7.21 9.51
C GLU A 158 -2.21 -7.74 8.77
N HIS A 159 -2.05 -8.83 8.02
CA HIS A 159 -3.15 -9.49 7.35
C HIS A 159 -4.23 -9.95 8.34
N GLN A 160 -3.82 -10.51 9.49
CA GLN A 160 -4.77 -10.89 10.53
C GLN A 160 -5.50 -9.68 11.12
N LYS A 161 -4.81 -8.55 11.37
CA LYS A 161 -5.45 -7.31 11.83
C LYS A 161 -6.49 -6.80 10.83
N ILE A 162 -6.13 -6.74 9.54
CA ILE A 162 -7.05 -6.30 8.47
C ILE A 162 -8.29 -7.21 8.40
N LYS A 163 -8.11 -8.52 8.58
CA LYS A 163 -9.21 -9.49 8.60
C LYS A 163 -10.16 -9.25 9.78
N ASP A 164 -9.61 -8.96 10.96
CA ASP A 164 -10.40 -8.67 12.16
C ASP A 164 -11.16 -7.34 12.02
N ASP A 165 -10.52 -6.31 11.47
CA ASP A 165 -11.14 -5.01 11.19
C ASP A 165 -12.27 -5.14 10.16
N ALA A 166 -12.06 -5.93 9.10
CA ALA A 166 -13.09 -6.21 8.10
C ALA A 166 -14.31 -6.91 8.71
N ALA A 167 -14.10 -7.90 9.58
CA ALA A 167 -15.17 -8.59 10.29
C ALA A 167 -15.94 -7.65 11.25
N GLN A 168 -15.25 -6.73 11.93
CA GLN A 168 -15.89 -5.72 12.77
C GLN A 168 -16.74 -4.75 11.94
N MET A 169 -16.22 -4.28 10.82
CA MET A 169 -16.95 -3.39 9.91
C MET A 169 -18.16 -4.07 9.28
N GLU A 170 -18.05 -5.34 8.88
CA GLU A 170 -19.18 -6.13 8.39
C GLU A 170 -20.29 -6.25 9.45
N LYS A 171 -19.92 -6.54 10.70
CA LYS A 171 -20.87 -6.59 11.81
C LYS A 171 -21.60 -5.26 12.03
N LEU A 172 -20.87 -4.14 12.03
CA LEU A 172 -21.45 -2.80 12.17
C LEU A 172 -22.41 -2.45 11.02
N LEU A 173 -22.06 -2.83 9.78
CA LEU A 173 -22.92 -2.61 8.63
C LEU A 173 -24.19 -3.45 8.70
N ASN A 174 -24.08 -4.72 9.11
CA ASN A 174 -25.24 -5.60 9.31
C ASN A 174 -26.17 -5.08 10.43
N ASP A 175 -25.61 -4.57 11.53
CA ASP A 175 -26.39 -3.96 12.60
C ASP A 175 -27.15 -2.71 12.11
N LYS A 176 -26.47 -1.82 11.36
CA LYS A 176 -27.10 -0.64 10.74
C LYS A 176 -28.18 -1.01 9.74
N LEU A 177 -27.94 -2.02 8.90
CA LEU A 177 -28.92 -2.55 7.96
C LEU A 177 -30.17 -3.05 8.69
N GLY A 178 -29.98 -3.82 9.77
CA GLY A 178 -31.08 -4.31 10.61
C GLY A 178 -31.88 -3.18 11.27
N GLN A 179 -31.22 -2.11 11.73
CA GLN A 179 -31.90 -0.93 12.25
C GLN A 179 -32.72 -0.23 11.16
N LEU A 180 -32.15 -0.05 9.96
CA LEU A 180 -32.84 0.59 8.84
C LEU A 180 -34.07 -0.21 8.39
N GLN A 181 -33.96 -1.54 8.35
CA GLN A 181 -35.10 -2.43 8.06
C GLN A 181 -36.21 -2.28 9.10
N LYS A 182 -35.88 -2.17 10.39
CA LYS A 182 -36.86 -1.92 11.46
C LYS A 182 -37.55 -0.56 11.30
N ILE A 183 -36.81 0.49 10.97
CA ILE A 183 -37.36 1.83 10.71
C ILE A 183 -38.29 1.78 9.49
N HIS A 184 -37.86 1.16 8.40
CA HIS A 184 -38.68 1.01 7.19
C HIS A 184 -39.97 0.23 7.48
N ALA A 185 -39.91 -0.84 8.27
CA ALA A 185 -41.09 -1.59 8.68
C ALA A 185 -42.07 -0.76 9.53
N LYS A 186 -41.56 0.11 10.42
CA LYS A 186 -42.40 1.05 11.20
C LYS A 186 -43.07 2.08 10.29
N LEU A 187 -42.30 2.73 9.43
CA LEU A 187 -42.83 3.71 8.47
C LEU A 187 -43.87 3.09 7.53
N ALA A 188 -43.67 1.85 7.08
CA ALA A 188 -44.66 1.16 6.26
C ALA A 188 -46.00 0.95 6.99
N LYS A 189 -45.95 0.61 8.30
CA LYS A 189 -47.15 0.49 9.14
C LYS A 189 -47.84 1.83 9.36
N GLU A 190 -47.08 2.88 9.67
CA GLU A 190 -47.62 4.24 9.84
C GLU A 190 -48.27 4.75 8.55
N LEU A 191 -47.64 4.52 7.40
CA LEU A 191 -48.18 4.88 6.10
C LEU A 191 -49.49 4.11 5.80
N GLN A 192 -49.54 2.82 6.15
CA GLN A 192 -50.78 2.03 6.03
C GLN A 192 -51.89 2.60 6.93
N GLN A 193 -51.57 2.99 8.16
CA GLN A 193 -52.53 3.60 9.08
C GLN A 193 -53.07 4.94 8.55
N VAL A 194 -52.20 5.83 8.07
CA VAL A 194 -52.60 7.11 7.47
C VAL A 194 -53.50 6.88 6.25
N ARG A 195 -53.21 5.88 5.42
CA ARG A 195 -54.08 5.51 4.29
C ARG A 195 -55.46 5.04 4.75
N SER A 196 -55.56 4.24 5.82
CA SER A 196 -56.87 3.85 6.37
C SER A 196 -57.63 5.05 6.93
N GLU A 197 -56.97 5.95 7.66
CA GLU A 197 -57.59 7.18 8.19
C GLU A 197 -58.05 8.11 7.05
N GLN A 198 -57.29 8.21 5.96
CA GLN A 198 -57.68 8.93 4.76
C GLN A 198 -58.93 8.32 4.10
N LEU A 199 -59.02 6.99 4.03
CA LEU A 199 -60.21 6.31 3.51
C LEU A 199 -61.45 6.55 4.40
N GLU A 200 -61.29 6.56 5.72
CA GLU A 200 -62.40 6.87 6.62
C GLU A 200 -62.85 8.33 6.54
N THR A 201 -61.92 9.27 6.49
CA THR A 201 -62.24 10.70 6.35
C THR A 201 -62.90 11.00 5.01
N THR A 202 -62.47 10.36 3.92
CA THR A 202 -63.13 10.49 2.60
C THR A 202 -64.54 9.90 2.59
N LYS A 203 -64.78 8.78 3.27
CA LYS A 203 -66.14 8.23 3.47
C LYS A 203 -67.03 9.20 4.26
N LYS A 204 -66.57 9.68 5.42
CA LYS A 204 -67.30 10.68 6.23
C LYS A 204 -67.61 11.96 5.43
N LEU A 205 -66.67 12.41 4.61
CA LEU A 205 -66.87 13.58 3.75
C LEU A 205 -67.90 13.31 2.63
N ALA A 206 -67.98 12.09 2.10
CA ALA A 206 -69.01 11.69 1.16
C ALA A 206 -70.40 11.65 1.82
N GLU A 207 -70.52 11.08 3.02
CA GLU A 207 -71.75 11.06 3.82
C GLU A 207 -72.24 12.48 4.13
N LEU A 208 -71.36 13.35 4.63
CA LEU A 208 -71.70 14.76 4.90
C LEU A 208 -72.13 15.52 3.64
N LYS A 209 -71.55 15.21 2.48
CA LYS A 209 -71.99 15.80 1.19
C LYS A 209 -73.38 15.33 0.82
N GLU A 210 -73.70 14.05 1.05
CA GLU A 210 -75.03 13.51 0.80
C GLU A 210 -76.06 14.13 1.74
N ASP A 211 -75.77 14.20 3.04
CA ASP A 211 -76.64 14.83 4.04
C ASP A 211 -76.87 16.31 3.75
N LYS A 212 -75.82 17.05 3.37
CA LYS A 212 -75.96 18.44 2.89
C LYS A 212 -76.89 18.53 1.69
N SER A 213 -76.77 17.61 0.73
CA SER A 213 -77.66 17.57 -0.44
C SER A 213 -79.11 17.31 -0.04
N ARG A 214 -79.34 16.36 0.87
CA ARG A 214 -80.67 16.04 1.43
C ARG A 214 -81.29 17.26 2.13
N LEU A 215 -80.55 17.91 3.03
CA LEU A 215 -81.01 19.10 3.75
C LEU A 215 -81.31 20.28 2.82
N VAL A 216 -80.49 20.50 1.77
CA VAL A 216 -80.75 21.55 0.77
C VAL A 216 -82.04 21.25 -0.01
N LYS A 217 -82.28 19.99 -0.39
CA LYS A 217 -83.54 19.58 -1.04
C LYS A 217 -84.72 19.79 -0.09
N GLU A 218 -84.61 19.37 1.16
CA GLU A 218 -85.67 19.54 2.16
C GLU A 218 -85.99 21.02 2.38
N LEU A 219 -84.98 21.88 2.57
CA LEU A 219 -85.15 23.32 2.71
C LEU A 219 -85.87 23.92 1.50
N ARG A 220 -85.52 23.48 0.28
CA ARG A 220 -86.19 23.91 -0.94
C ARG A 220 -87.66 23.47 -0.97
N THR A 221 -87.96 22.23 -0.61
CA THR A 221 -89.36 21.75 -0.52
C THR A 221 -90.15 22.51 0.56
N GLN A 222 -89.52 22.85 1.69
CA GLN A 222 -90.14 23.69 2.72
C GLN A 222 -90.40 25.11 2.23
N GLN A 223 -89.47 25.71 1.47
CA GLN A 223 -89.70 27.01 0.84
C GLN A 223 -90.83 26.94 -0.18
N GLU A 224 -90.85 25.94 -1.06
CA GLU A 224 -91.91 25.76 -2.06
C GLU A 224 -93.29 25.55 -1.41
N THR A 225 -93.37 24.73 -0.34
CA THR A 225 -94.62 24.53 0.40
C THR A 225 -95.06 25.80 1.14
N ARG A 226 -94.14 26.57 1.74
CA ARG A 226 -94.45 27.89 2.33
C ARG A 226 -94.95 28.87 1.28
N THR A 227 -94.30 28.95 0.13
CA THR A 227 -94.73 29.81 -0.99
C THR A 227 -96.12 29.40 -1.48
N ARG A 228 -96.38 28.09 -1.66
CA ARG A 228 -97.71 27.58 -2.03
C ARG A 228 -98.78 27.91 -0.99
N ARG A 229 -98.49 27.72 0.31
CA ARG A 229 -99.40 28.09 1.40
C ARG A 229 -99.67 29.58 1.42
N TRP A 230 -98.63 30.41 1.27
CA TRP A 230 -98.76 31.86 1.20
C TRP A 230 -99.60 32.29 -0.01
N SER A 231 -99.33 31.76 -1.21
CA SER A 231 -100.15 32.01 -2.39
C SER A 231 -101.61 31.57 -2.19
N SER A 232 -101.84 30.44 -1.52
CA SER A 232 -103.19 29.97 -1.18
C SER A 232 -103.87 30.95 -0.21
N CYS A 233 -103.20 31.34 0.88
CA CYS A 233 -103.70 32.33 1.84
C CYS A 233 -103.93 33.71 1.20
N ALA A 234 -103.07 34.14 0.29
CA ALA A 234 -103.23 35.39 -0.44
C ALA A 234 -104.44 35.32 -1.39
N THR A 235 -104.63 34.18 -2.04
CA THR A 235 -105.80 33.94 -2.90
C THR A 235 -107.08 33.90 -2.08
N THR A 236 -107.11 33.17 -0.96
CA THR A 236 -108.28 33.12 -0.07
C THR A 236 -108.56 34.48 0.58
N SER A 237 -107.52 35.21 1.00
CA SER A 237 -107.68 36.57 1.53
C SER A 237 -108.21 37.51 0.46
N ARG A 238 -107.75 37.40 -0.80
CA ARG A 238 -108.25 38.20 -1.92
C ARG A 238 -109.69 37.83 -2.28
N THR A 239 -110.08 36.56 -2.25
CA THR A 239 -111.48 36.14 -2.45
C THR A 239 -112.38 36.58 -1.30
N SER A 240 -111.91 36.48 -0.05
CA SER A 240 -112.65 36.97 1.12
C SER A 240 -112.77 38.50 1.12
N SER A 241 -111.73 39.21 0.66
CA SER A 241 -111.75 40.66 0.49
C SER A 241 -112.63 41.08 -0.69
N ALA A 242 -112.66 40.30 -1.77
CA ALA A 242 -113.59 40.49 -2.89
C ALA A 242 -115.03 40.23 -2.44
N ALA A 243 -115.27 39.21 -1.63
CA ALA A 243 -116.57 38.92 -1.04
C ALA A 243 -117.00 40.00 -0.04
N SER A 244 -116.08 40.50 0.79
CA SER A 244 -116.38 41.59 1.74
C SER A 244 -116.58 42.93 1.05
N THR A 245 -115.82 43.24 -0.01
CA THR A 245 -116.05 44.44 -0.84
C THR A 245 -117.33 44.32 -1.66
N GLY A 246 -117.68 43.13 -2.15
CA GLY A 246 -118.99 42.84 -2.74
C GLY A 246 -120.11 43.09 -1.73
N SER A 247 -120.03 42.46 -0.56
CA SER A 247 -120.99 42.66 0.53
C SER A 247 -121.04 44.10 1.03
N ARG A 248 -119.91 44.83 1.02
CA ARG A 248 -119.86 46.25 1.36
C ARG A 248 -120.49 47.12 0.27
N ARG A 249 -120.30 46.83 -1.02
CA ARG A 249 -121.04 47.52 -2.09
C ARG A 249 -122.53 47.25 -1.99
N ASP A 250 -122.92 46.02 -1.67
CA ASP A 250 -124.33 45.68 -1.46
C ASP A 250 -124.88 46.43 -0.24
N HIS A 251 -124.10 46.54 0.84
CA HIS A 251 -124.46 47.32 2.02
C HIS A 251 -124.50 48.82 1.72
N GLU A 252 -123.55 49.38 0.97
CA GLU A 252 -123.53 50.77 0.51
C GLU A 252 -124.70 51.05 -0.44
N GLN A 253 -125.09 50.13 -1.32
CA GLN A 253 -126.29 50.27 -2.14
C GLN A 253 -127.58 50.23 -1.31
N LEU A 254 -127.63 49.38 -0.27
CA LEU A 254 -128.73 49.37 0.69
C LEU A 254 -128.74 50.65 1.53
N GLN A 255 -127.57 51.17 1.90
CA GLN A 255 -127.42 52.40 2.64
C GLN A 255 -127.76 53.60 1.77
N GLU A 256 -127.35 53.66 0.50
CA GLU A 256 -127.74 54.68 -0.47
C GLU A 256 -129.25 54.61 -0.77
N LYS A 257 -129.85 53.42 -0.83
CA LYS A 257 -131.31 53.27 -0.88
C LYS A 257 -131.98 53.78 0.40
N SER A 258 -131.41 53.49 1.56
CA SER A 258 -131.86 54.01 2.87
C SER A 258 -131.66 55.53 2.99
N ASP A 259 -130.58 56.07 2.45
CA ASP A 259 -130.23 57.48 2.50
C ASP A 259 -131.02 58.25 1.45
N ARG A 260 -131.32 57.69 0.27
CA ARG A 260 -132.34 58.22 -0.65
C ARG A 260 -133.72 58.24 0.02
N PHE A 261 -134.06 57.18 0.76
CA PHE A 261 -135.31 57.13 1.53
C PHE A 261 -135.34 58.17 2.66
N ARG A 262 -134.22 58.39 3.35
CA ARG A 262 -134.07 59.45 4.37
C ARG A 262 -134.00 60.85 3.75
N SER A 263 -133.36 61.04 2.61
CA SER A 263 -133.29 62.32 1.89
C SER A 263 -134.63 62.73 1.30
N THR A 264 -135.54 61.79 0.98
CA THR A 264 -136.95 62.13 0.69
C THR A 264 -137.77 62.53 1.92
N MET A 265 -137.27 62.28 3.13
CA MET A 265 -138.00 62.54 4.39
C MET A 265 -137.38 63.64 5.26
N THR A 266 -136.26 64.24 4.85
CA THR A 266 -135.54 65.23 5.67
C THR A 266 -135.11 66.43 4.84
N GLU A 267 -136.09 67.04 4.18
CA GLU A 267 -135.99 68.39 3.64
C GLU A 267 -136.41 69.37 4.75
N GLY A 268 -135.42 69.87 5.50
CA GLY A 268 -135.62 70.87 6.53
C GLY A 268 -134.51 70.84 7.57
N TRP A 269 -133.84 71.99 7.71
CA TRP A 269 -132.88 72.40 8.75
C TRP A 269 -131.38 72.30 8.40
N ARG A 270 -130.82 73.51 8.20
CA ARG A 270 -129.39 73.91 8.08
C ARG A 270 -128.59 73.52 9.36
N SER A 271 -127.25 73.50 9.44
CA SER A 271 -126.22 74.48 9.03
C SER A 271 -124.80 73.89 9.13
N GLU A 272 -123.85 74.48 8.38
CA GLU A 272 -122.36 74.36 8.43
C GLU A 272 -121.70 74.82 9.77
N PRO A 273 -120.35 74.97 9.91
CA PRO A 273 -119.16 74.27 9.37
C PRO A 273 -118.15 73.87 10.49
N GLY A 274 -117.03 73.19 10.16
CA GLY A 274 -115.87 73.14 11.07
C GLY A 274 -114.69 72.22 10.68
N THR A 275 -113.70 72.76 9.96
CA THR A 275 -112.27 72.34 9.99
C THR A 275 -111.63 72.77 11.32
N PRO A 276 -110.56 72.14 11.88
CA PRO A 276 -109.21 72.08 11.29
C PRO A 276 -108.44 70.76 11.67
N LYS A 277 -107.20 70.43 11.27
CA LYS A 277 -105.93 71.13 11.52
C LYS A 277 -104.76 70.34 10.90
N GLN A 278 -103.75 71.10 10.48
CA GLN A 278 -102.39 70.73 10.09
C GLN A 278 -101.67 69.86 11.14
N ARG A 279 -100.70 69.04 10.71
CA ARG A 279 -99.24 69.24 10.91
C ARG A 279 -98.47 67.94 10.59
N SER A 280 -97.40 68.08 9.79
CA SER A 280 -96.00 67.72 10.13
C SER A 280 -95.76 66.20 10.28
N GLU A 281 -94.66 65.59 9.86
CA GLU A 281 -93.33 66.07 9.57
C GLU A 281 -92.60 64.94 8.84
N LYS A 282 -91.70 65.34 7.95
CA LYS A 282 -90.58 64.55 7.47
C LYS A 282 -89.87 63.91 8.67
N ASN A 283 -89.56 62.62 8.62
CA ASN A 283 -88.33 62.11 9.21
C ASN A 283 -87.75 60.97 8.37
N LEU A 284 -86.61 61.31 7.77
CA LEU A 284 -85.66 60.44 7.12
C LEU A 284 -85.05 59.51 8.17
N LEU A 285 -84.97 58.21 7.87
CA LEU A 285 -84.01 57.30 8.49
C LEU A 285 -83.23 56.59 7.37
N PRO A 286 -81.89 56.75 7.30
CA PRO A 286 -81.01 55.92 6.51
C PRO A 286 -80.46 54.74 7.36
N PRO A 287 -79.68 53.81 6.76
CA PRO A 287 -79.85 52.38 7.00
C PRO A 287 -78.88 51.75 8.01
N LEU A 288 -79.25 50.53 8.38
CA LEU A 288 -78.47 49.55 9.14
C LEU A 288 -77.11 49.27 8.47
N THR A 289 -76.04 49.42 9.24
CA THR A 289 -74.75 48.76 9.01
C THR A 289 -74.84 47.27 9.38
N PRO A 290 -74.14 46.39 8.67
CA PRO A 290 -73.70 45.12 9.24
C PRO A 290 -72.18 45.10 9.44
N THR A 291 -71.87 44.93 10.72
CA THR A 291 -70.79 44.22 11.38
C THR A 291 -69.94 43.23 10.57
N ALA A 292 -68.66 43.22 10.95
CA ALA A 292 -67.75 42.08 11.08
C ALA A 292 -67.12 41.48 9.80
N ARG A 293 -65.86 41.88 9.55
CA ARG A 293 -64.87 41.05 8.87
C ARG A 293 -63.67 40.84 9.81
N GLY A 294 -63.53 39.62 10.28
CA GLY A 294 -62.46 39.18 11.16
C GLY A 294 -61.16 38.89 10.41
N ARG A 295 -60.07 39.40 10.99
CA ARG A 295 -58.76 38.78 11.27
C ARG A 295 -58.36 37.53 10.46
N SER A 296 -57.18 37.60 9.82
CA SER A 296 -56.24 36.49 9.73
C SER A 296 -54.83 37.08 9.72
N GLU A 297 -54.07 36.74 10.75
CA GLU A 297 -52.64 37.04 10.91
C GLU A 297 -51.85 36.01 10.10
N GLU A 298 -51.03 36.47 9.14
CA GLU A 298 -49.95 35.65 8.57
C GLU A 298 -48.64 36.12 9.18
N ARG A 299 -48.06 35.22 9.99
CA ARG A 299 -46.80 35.38 10.71
C ARG A 299 -45.78 34.51 10.00
N GLU A 300 -45.09 35.06 9.01
CA GLU A 300 -43.94 34.40 8.40
C GLU A 300 -42.71 34.59 9.30
N MET A 301 -42.32 33.53 10.00
CA MET A 301 -40.97 33.38 10.55
C MET A 301 -40.09 32.71 9.49
N ASN A 302 -39.22 33.48 8.86
CA ASN A 302 -38.09 32.93 8.11
C ASN A 302 -36.83 33.05 8.97
N SER A 303 -36.48 31.94 9.64
CA SER A 303 -35.17 31.71 10.24
C SER A 303 -34.20 31.24 9.16
N SER A 304 -33.28 32.10 8.73
CA SER A 304 -32.09 31.66 8.00
C SER A 304 -30.92 31.63 8.97
N GLN A 305 -30.50 30.41 9.32
CA GLN A 305 -29.25 30.12 10.01
C GLN A 305 -28.08 30.49 9.10
N SER A 306 -27.21 31.36 9.58
CA SER A 306 -25.89 31.61 9.02
C SER A 306 -24.94 30.49 9.45
N GLU A 307 -24.48 29.68 8.50
CA GLU A 307 -23.38 28.73 8.70
C GLU A 307 -22.05 29.46 8.89
N GLY A 308 -21.30 29.02 9.91
CA GLY A 308 -19.95 29.50 10.21
C GLY A 308 -18.93 28.97 9.20
N LYS A 309 -18.12 29.88 8.67
CA LYS A 309 -16.90 29.58 7.91
C LYS A 309 -15.82 29.03 8.84
N LEU A 310 -15.35 27.82 8.58
CA LEU A 310 -14.07 27.31 9.09
C LEU A 310 -12.94 27.74 8.13
N PRO A 311 -11.86 28.40 8.60
CA PRO A 311 -10.67 28.65 7.79
C PRO A 311 -9.69 27.49 7.94
N GLY A 312 -9.25 26.87 6.83
CA GLY A 312 -8.12 25.93 6.88
C GLY A 312 -8.07 24.77 5.90
N LEU A 313 -8.87 24.75 4.82
CA LEU A 313 -8.73 23.69 3.80
C LEU A 313 -7.88 24.18 2.63
N VAL A 314 -6.65 23.67 2.57
CA VAL A 314 -5.66 23.89 1.53
C VAL A 314 -6.17 23.31 0.21
N ASP A 315 -6.22 24.15 -0.83
CA ASP A 315 -6.61 23.78 -2.19
C ASP A 315 -5.69 22.68 -2.75
N THR A 316 -6.18 21.44 -2.77
CA THR A 316 -5.67 20.43 -3.68
C THR A 316 -6.42 20.55 -5.00
N LYS A 317 -5.68 20.60 -6.10
CA LYS A 317 -6.19 20.70 -7.47
C LYS A 317 -6.92 19.40 -7.84
N GLU A 318 -8.14 19.23 -7.35
CA GLU A 318 -9.01 18.13 -7.76
C GLU A 318 -9.66 18.42 -9.11
N ALA A 319 -9.74 17.34 -9.90
CA ALA A 319 -10.31 17.29 -11.22
C ALA A 319 -11.71 17.91 -11.24
N ARG A 320 -11.90 18.90 -12.12
CA ARG A 320 -13.23 19.39 -12.48
C ARG A 320 -14.05 18.23 -13.02
N PHE A 321 -14.99 17.74 -12.22
CA PHE A 321 -16.06 16.87 -12.71
C PHE A 321 -16.83 17.62 -13.81
N PRO A 322 -16.97 17.08 -15.02
CA PRO A 322 -17.79 17.71 -16.04
C PRO A 322 -19.26 17.66 -15.58
N THR A 323 -19.89 18.82 -15.53
CA THR A 323 -21.30 19.07 -15.16
C THR A 323 -22.34 18.33 -16.03
N SER A 324 -21.91 17.47 -16.95
CA SER A 324 -22.72 16.52 -17.71
C SER A 324 -23.29 15.33 -16.91
N LEU A 325 -23.13 15.32 -15.57
CA LEU A 325 -23.68 14.31 -14.67
C LEU A 325 -25.04 14.68 -14.06
N LEU A 326 -25.60 15.84 -14.42
CA LEU A 326 -26.97 16.19 -14.03
C LEU A 326 -27.97 15.36 -14.84
N GLU A 327 -28.76 14.58 -14.11
CA GLU A 327 -29.79 13.67 -14.60
C GLU A 327 -30.69 14.33 -15.64
N PRO A 328 -30.94 13.69 -16.80
CA PRO A 328 -32.02 14.15 -17.68
C PRO A 328 -33.34 14.00 -16.92
N ARG A 329 -34.03 15.12 -16.68
CA ARG A 329 -35.37 15.13 -16.09
C ARG A 329 -36.37 14.44 -17.05
N GLY A 330 -36.50 13.11 -16.93
CA GLY A 330 -37.46 12.31 -17.68
C GLY A 330 -37.09 10.82 -17.73
N PRO A 331 -38.03 9.94 -18.10
CA PRO A 331 -37.75 8.51 -18.26
C PRO A 331 -36.71 8.32 -19.38
N LEU A 332 -35.54 7.80 -19.00
CA LEU A 332 -34.44 7.47 -19.91
C LEU A 332 -34.93 6.48 -20.97
N SER A 333 -34.91 6.87 -22.23
CA SER A 333 -35.13 5.94 -23.34
C SER A 333 -34.16 4.75 -23.25
N VAL A 334 -34.64 3.55 -23.60
CA VAL A 334 -33.85 2.30 -23.55
C VAL A 334 -32.53 2.43 -24.33
N THR A 335 -32.54 3.21 -25.42
CA THR A 335 -31.35 3.55 -26.21
C THR A 335 -30.34 4.39 -25.43
N HIS A 336 -30.79 5.39 -24.67
CA HIS A 336 -29.91 6.18 -23.80
C HIS A 336 -29.30 5.34 -22.68
N LEU A 337 -30.08 4.45 -22.07
CA LEU A 337 -29.58 3.56 -21.02
C LEU A 337 -28.52 2.61 -21.59
N LYS A 338 -28.75 2.04 -22.78
CA LYS A 338 -27.81 1.14 -23.46
C LYS A 338 -26.49 1.84 -23.79
N THR A 339 -26.55 3.05 -24.35
CA THR A 339 -25.36 3.85 -24.64
C THR A 339 -24.59 4.20 -23.36
N ARG A 340 -25.30 4.55 -22.29
CA ARG A 340 -24.67 4.89 -21.01
C ARG A 340 -23.99 3.69 -20.34
N ILE A 341 -24.62 2.52 -20.40
CA ILE A 341 -24.01 1.27 -19.90
C ILE A 341 -22.75 0.92 -20.70
N MET A 342 -22.75 1.10 -22.03
CA MET A 342 -21.54 0.87 -22.83
C MET A 342 -20.42 1.86 -22.48
N GLU A 343 -20.74 3.13 -22.24
CA GLU A 343 -19.77 4.14 -21.84
C GLU A 343 -19.14 3.82 -20.48
N ILE A 344 -19.96 3.43 -19.50
CA ILE A 344 -19.47 2.98 -18.17
C ILE A 344 -18.59 1.74 -18.32
N LYS A 345 -19.01 0.75 -19.12
CA LYS A 345 -18.23 -0.46 -19.36
C LYS A 345 -16.88 -0.15 -20.02
N GLY A 346 -16.85 0.75 -20.99
CA GLY A 346 -15.61 1.21 -21.62
C GLY A 346 -14.66 1.89 -20.64
N ARG A 347 -15.18 2.74 -19.74
CA ARG A 347 -14.37 3.42 -18.71
C ARG A 347 -13.85 2.44 -17.65
N VAL A 348 -14.65 1.48 -17.22
CA VAL A 348 -14.23 0.44 -16.26
C VAL A 348 -13.11 -0.42 -16.86
N LEU A 349 -13.23 -0.81 -18.13
CA LEU A 349 -12.16 -1.56 -18.81
C LEU A 349 -10.88 -0.74 -18.93
N TYR A 350 -10.99 0.53 -19.35
CA TYR A 350 -9.83 1.43 -19.43
C TYR A 350 -9.14 1.66 -18.08
N CYS A 351 -9.91 1.82 -17.00
CA CYS A 351 -9.36 1.93 -15.65
C CYS A 351 -8.70 0.63 -15.18
N ASN A 352 -9.25 -0.53 -15.54
CA ASN A 352 -8.68 -1.83 -15.19
C ASN A 352 -7.34 -2.09 -15.92
N ASP A 353 -7.25 -1.73 -17.21
CA ASP A 353 -6.03 -1.87 -18.00
C ASP A 353 -4.91 -0.96 -17.46
N LYS A 354 -5.23 0.31 -17.17
CA LYS A 354 -4.30 1.26 -16.53
C LYS A 354 -3.83 0.79 -15.14
N TRP A 355 -4.72 0.16 -14.38
CA TRP A 355 -4.40 -0.36 -13.05
C TRP A 355 -3.49 -1.60 -13.14
N GLN A 356 -3.69 -2.48 -14.14
CA GLN A 356 -2.80 -3.60 -14.40
C GLN A 356 -1.43 -3.16 -14.93
N GLU A 357 -1.37 -2.15 -15.81
CA GLU A 357 -0.10 -1.58 -16.29
C GLU A 357 0.73 -0.94 -15.17
N SER A 358 0.08 -0.37 -14.15
CA SER A 358 0.77 0.26 -13.01
C SER A 358 1.11 -0.70 -11.88
N SER A 359 0.43 -1.85 -11.79
CA SER A 359 0.66 -2.88 -10.77
C SER A 359 1.62 -3.99 -11.22
N ALA A 360 1.99 -4.05 -12.51
CA ALA A 360 3.06 -4.90 -12.96
C ALA A 360 4.39 -4.41 -12.37
N PRO A 361 5.09 -5.20 -11.53
CA PRO A 361 6.38 -4.80 -11.00
C PRO A 361 7.29 -4.56 -12.19
N ARG A 362 7.85 -3.34 -12.28
CA ARG A 362 8.91 -3.01 -13.24
C ARG A 362 10.04 -4.02 -13.02
N ARG A 363 10.05 -5.10 -13.81
CA ARG A 363 11.20 -5.97 -13.94
C ARG A 363 12.29 -5.08 -14.51
N ASN A 364 13.13 -4.56 -13.63
CA ASN A 364 14.45 -4.06 -14.00
C ASN A 364 15.19 -5.24 -14.61
N THR A 365 15.05 -5.41 -15.91
CA THR A 365 15.96 -6.22 -16.72
C THR A 365 17.28 -5.49 -16.73
N VAL A 366 18.07 -5.71 -15.69
CA VAL A 366 19.52 -5.53 -15.74
C VAL A 366 19.99 -6.64 -16.69
N SER A 367 20.21 -6.28 -17.95
CA SER A 367 20.88 -7.13 -18.91
C SER A 367 22.34 -7.27 -18.47
N VAL A 368 22.62 -8.30 -17.68
CA VAL A 368 23.97 -8.82 -17.47
C VAL A 368 24.19 -9.88 -18.55
N TYR A 369 24.52 -9.43 -19.75
CA TYR A 369 25.20 -10.25 -20.76
C TYR A 369 26.31 -9.37 -21.35
N ASP A 370 27.44 -10.01 -21.62
CA ASP A 370 28.71 -9.48 -22.15
C ASP A 370 29.78 -9.16 -21.09
N VAL A 371 30.18 -10.19 -20.33
CA VAL A 371 31.58 -10.34 -19.93
C VAL A 371 31.94 -11.83 -20.09
N ASP A 372 33.05 -12.08 -20.78
CA ASP A 372 33.75 -13.36 -20.97
C ASP A 372 33.32 -14.25 -22.15
N ALA A 373 33.75 -13.84 -23.34
CA ALA A 373 34.07 -14.77 -24.43
C ALA A 373 35.32 -14.27 -25.18
N ASP A 374 36.49 -14.34 -24.53
CA ASP A 374 37.81 -14.28 -25.19
C ASP A 374 38.87 -14.95 -24.29
N ILE A 375 38.79 -16.29 -24.20
CA ILE A 375 39.92 -17.15 -23.84
C ILE A 375 39.79 -18.42 -24.68
N TRP A 376 40.36 -18.41 -25.89
CA TRP A 376 40.97 -19.55 -26.59
C TRP A 376 41.97 -19.02 -27.62
#